data_AF-A0A2G2L0K4-F1
#
_entry.id   AF-A0A2G2L0K4-F1
#
_cell.length_a   1.000
_cell.length_b   1.000
_cell.length_c   1.000
_cell.angle_alpha   90.00
_cell.angle_beta   90.00
_cell.angle_gamma   90.00
#
_symmetry.space_group_name_H-M   'P 1'
#
loop_
_entity.id
_entity.type
_entity.pdbx_description
1 polymer ?
#
loop_
_entity_poly.entity_id
_entity_poly.type
_entity_poly.pdbx_seq_one_letter_code
_entity_poly.pdbx_strand_id
1 'polypeptide(L)'
;MSTRCIGCKREIAKKQKDCYICGSSQNYLSHYSNNIIAIVILIVSAGIISNKIVDAKLENYRNTQLLNNQESVIKFDTIKSELNKQISNLKNSRYIAQSEIEELKASIAVGSSSSSDTLKALEKEKARSKWLSRENWGFSSKIKELTNHIARLEKQNTSLQKEQKENISTQSADIPKVAQDNQTTAEEIIEESQNTDEKPDSGI
;
A
#
# COMPACT_ATOMS: atom_id res chain seq x y z
N MET A 1 44.18 -18.66 65.89
CA MET A 1 43.82 -18.63 64.45
C MET A 1 43.46 -17.18 64.08
N SER A 2 44.36 -16.48 63.40
CA SER A 2 44.15 -15.13 62.84
C SER A 2 43.40 -15.20 61.50
N THR A 3 42.76 -14.11 61.10
CA THR A 3 42.15 -13.95 59.76
C THR A 3 42.74 -12.72 59.09
N ARG A 4 42.89 -12.72 57.76
CA ARG A 4 43.40 -11.55 57.02
C ARG A 4 42.30 -10.54 56.75
N CYS A 5 42.60 -9.25 56.94
CA CYS A 5 41.72 -8.15 56.63
C CYS A 5 41.42 -8.07 55.12
N ILE A 6 40.15 -7.88 54.73
CA ILE A 6 39.74 -7.79 53.32
C ILE A 6 40.40 -6.61 52.59
N GLY A 7 40.44 -5.43 53.23
CA GLY A 7 41.02 -4.22 52.67
C GLY A 7 42.55 -4.21 52.67
N CYS A 8 43.17 -4.14 53.86
CA CYS A 8 44.62 -3.95 54.00
C CYS A 8 45.46 -5.24 54.01
N LYS A 9 44.83 -6.43 53.89
CA LYS A 9 45.48 -7.76 53.85
C LYS A 9 46.34 -8.15 55.07
N ARG A 10 46.37 -7.34 56.13
CA ARG A 10 47.08 -7.63 57.38
C ARG A 10 46.30 -8.63 58.26
N GLU A 11 47.01 -9.34 59.12
CA GLU A 11 46.38 -10.26 60.10
C GLU A 11 45.64 -9.49 61.19
N ILE A 12 44.42 -9.91 61.48
CA ILE A 12 43.56 -9.35 62.53
C ILE A 12 42.98 -10.47 63.40
N ALA A 13 42.51 -10.08 64.60
CA ALA A 13 41.86 -11.00 65.51
C ALA A 13 40.53 -11.52 64.94
N LYS A 14 40.27 -12.81 65.14
CA LYS A 14 39.06 -13.48 64.65
C LYS A 14 37.81 -12.84 65.28
N LYS A 15 36.75 -12.63 64.48
CA LYS A 15 35.45 -12.01 64.85
C LYS A 15 35.44 -10.48 65.04
N GLN A 16 36.47 -9.74 64.62
CA GLN A 16 36.36 -8.27 64.53
C GLN A 16 35.50 -7.86 63.34
N LYS A 17 34.51 -6.98 63.57
CA LYS A 17 33.58 -6.50 62.51
C LYS A 17 34.28 -5.55 61.55
N ASP A 18 35.12 -4.67 62.07
CA ASP A 18 35.87 -3.67 61.31
C ASP A 18 37.37 -3.77 61.59
N CYS A 19 38.20 -3.44 60.60
CA CYS A 19 39.65 -3.40 60.78
C CYS A 19 40.05 -2.14 61.57
N TYR A 20 40.73 -2.31 62.70
CA TYR A 20 41.24 -1.18 63.49
C TYR A 20 42.33 -0.36 62.78
N ILE A 21 42.97 -0.90 61.74
CA ILE A 21 44.05 -0.24 60.99
C ILE A 21 43.49 0.63 59.86
N CYS A 22 42.55 0.10 59.08
CA CYS A 22 42.06 0.77 57.86
C CYS A 22 40.55 1.05 57.87
N GLY A 23 39.85 0.77 58.96
CA GLY A 23 38.41 1.00 59.11
C GLY A 23 37.52 0.12 58.22
N SER A 24 38.09 -0.81 57.45
CA SER A 24 37.31 -1.60 56.48
C SER A 24 36.51 -2.71 57.17
N SER A 25 35.24 -2.83 56.81
CA SER A 25 34.37 -3.94 57.22
C SER A 25 34.94 -5.28 56.77
N GLN A 26 34.92 -6.28 57.66
CA GLN A 26 35.32 -7.66 57.37
C GLN A 26 34.21 -8.47 56.70
N ASN A 27 33.02 -7.88 56.49
CA ASN A 27 31.97 -8.48 55.71
C ASN A 27 32.14 -8.10 54.23
N TYR A 28 32.34 -9.07 53.35
CA TYR A 28 32.51 -8.87 51.90
C TYR A 28 31.38 -8.03 51.30
N LEU A 29 30.13 -8.26 51.72
CA LEU A 29 28.98 -7.53 51.19
C LEU A 29 29.04 -6.04 51.54
N SER A 30 29.46 -5.69 52.76
CA SER A 30 29.57 -4.30 53.21
C SER A 30 30.82 -3.61 52.66
N HIS A 31 31.89 -4.35 52.36
CA HIS A 31 33.09 -3.80 51.73
C HIS A 31 32.84 -3.45 50.25
N TYR A 32 32.08 -4.29 49.54
CA TYR A 32 31.83 -4.13 48.10
C TYR A 32 30.46 -3.51 47.76
N SER A 33 29.60 -3.21 48.75
CA SER A 33 28.23 -2.70 48.52
C SER A 33 28.21 -1.49 47.60
N ASN A 34 29.10 -0.52 47.80
CA ASN A 34 29.15 0.70 46.98
C ASN A 34 29.54 0.40 45.53
N ASN A 35 30.46 -0.55 45.31
CA ASN A 35 30.85 -0.96 43.96
C ASN A 35 29.76 -1.81 43.29
N ILE A 36 29.07 -2.67 44.04
CA ILE A 36 27.94 -3.47 43.52
C ILE A 36 26.80 -2.55 43.11
N ILE A 37 26.46 -1.55 43.93
CA ILE A 37 25.41 -0.56 43.61
C ILE A 37 25.79 0.22 42.34
N ALA A 38 27.05 0.66 42.21
CA ALA A 38 27.52 1.35 41.01
C ALA A 38 27.39 0.49 39.74
N ILE A 39 27.72 -0.80 39.82
CA ILE A 39 27.57 -1.74 38.69
C ILE A 39 26.10 -1.94 38.32
N VAL A 40 25.20 -2.09 39.30
CA VAL A 40 23.77 -2.25 39.04
C VAL A 40 23.18 -1.01 38.36
N ILE A 41 23.56 0.19 38.80
CA ILE A 41 23.12 1.45 38.17
C ILE A 41 23.59 1.52 36.71
N LEU A 42 24.83 1.09 36.42
CA LEU A 42 25.36 1.03 35.06
C LEU A 42 24.57 0.06 34.17
N ILE A 43 24.23 -1.13 34.67
CA ILE A 43 23.45 -2.11 33.91
C ILE A 43 22.04 -1.60 33.61
N VAL A 44 21.37 -0.99 34.61
CA VAL A 44 20.01 -0.45 34.44
C VAL A 44 20.00 0.71 33.45
N SER A 45 20.95 1.64 33.56
CA SER A 45 21.06 2.77 32.63
C SER A 45 21.37 2.32 31.20
N ALA A 46 22.25 1.34 31.02
CA ALA A 46 22.51 0.73 29.71
C ALA A 46 21.25 0.07 29.12
N GLY A 47 20.49 -0.68 29.93
CA GLY A 47 19.25 -1.33 29.50
C GLY A 47 18.19 -0.33 29.00
N ILE A 48 18.01 0.80 29.69
CA ILE A 48 17.07 1.85 29.29
C ILE A 48 17.47 2.46 27.93
N ILE A 49 18.77 2.71 27.72
CA ILE A 49 19.27 3.28 26.46
C ILE A 49 19.09 2.29 25.31
N SER A 50 19.42 1.01 25.52
CA SER A 50 19.25 -0.03 24.51
C SER A 50 17.79 -0.19 24.08
N ASN A 51 16.84 -0.14 25.02
CA ASN A 51 15.43 -0.28 24.69
C ASN A 51 14.94 0.85 23.75
N LYS A 52 15.30 2.11 24.05
CA LYS A 52 14.92 3.25 23.21
C LYS A 52 15.49 3.19 21.79
N ILE A 53 16.70 2.66 21.63
CA ILE A 53 17.32 2.52 20.30
C ILE A 53 16.61 1.44 19.48
N VAL A 54 16.20 0.34 20.13
CA VAL A 54 15.45 -0.74 19.47
C VAL A 54 14.07 -0.24 19.07
N ASP A 55 13.37 0.46 19.96
CA ASP A 55 12.05 1.03 19.68
C ASP A 55 12.10 2.01 18.48
N ALA A 56 13.07 2.93 18.47
CA ALA A 56 13.24 3.89 17.37
C ALA A 56 13.59 3.21 16.04
N LYS A 57 14.36 2.12 16.05
CA LYS A 57 14.64 1.33 14.85
C LYS A 57 13.41 0.57 14.36
N LEU A 58 12.62 0.03 15.26
CA LEU A 58 11.40 -0.71 14.93
C LEU A 58 10.34 0.23 14.33
N GLU A 59 10.20 1.42 14.90
CA GLU A 59 9.29 2.46 14.39
C GLU A 59 9.72 2.95 13.00
N ASN A 60 11.01 3.20 12.79
CA ASN A 60 11.53 3.55 11.46
C ASN A 60 11.31 2.44 10.42
N TYR A 61 11.46 1.18 10.81
CA TYR A 61 11.18 0.06 9.91
C TYR A 61 9.70 -0.03 9.54
N ARG A 62 8.79 0.13 10.50
CA ARG A 62 7.33 0.17 10.27
C ARG A 62 6.93 1.34 9.37
N ASN A 63 7.45 2.54 9.63
CA ASN A 63 7.15 3.72 8.83
C ASN A 63 7.67 3.58 7.38
N THR A 64 8.85 2.99 7.21
CA THR A 64 9.42 2.73 5.87
C THR A 64 8.58 1.71 5.09
N GLN A 65 8.09 0.65 5.74
CA GLN A 65 7.18 -0.32 5.13
C GLN A 65 5.85 0.34 4.72
N LEU A 66 5.26 1.15 5.60
CA LEU A 66 4.01 1.88 5.28
C LEU A 66 4.17 2.81 4.09
N LEU A 67 5.27 3.58 4.02
CA LEU A 67 5.55 4.48 2.90
C LEU A 67 5.73 3.74 1.57
N ASN A 68 6.52 2.66 1.56
CA ASN A 68 6.71 1.85 0.35
C ASN A 68 5.39 1.21 -0.12
N ASN A 69 4.55 0.76 0.82
CA ASN A 69 3.24 0.19 0.50
C ASN A 69 2.30 1.27 -0.07
N GLN A 70 2.28 2.46 0.52
CA GLN A 70 1.49 3.58 0.02
C GLN A 70 1.94 3.99 -1.39
N GLU A 71 3.25 4.03 -1.64
CA GLU A 71 3.79 4.31 -2.98
C GLU A 71 3.35 3.26 -4.00
N SER A 72 3.32 1.97 -3.61
CA SER A 72 2.87 0.89 -4.50
C SER A 72 1.38 1.00 -4.86
N VAL A 73 0.54 1.42 -3.91
CA VAL A 73 -0.90 1.63 -4.14
C VAL A 73 -1.12 2.84 -5.06
N ILE A 74 -0.42 3.95 -4.82
CA ILE A 74 -0.51 5.15 -5.68
C ILE A 74 -0.08 4.84 -7.12
N LYS A 75 1.02 4.08 -7.30
CA LYS A 75 1.46 3.63 -8.62
C LYS A 75 0.41 2.76 -9.30
N PHE A 76 -0.21 1.85 -8.55
CA PHE A 76 -1.28 1.00 -9.06
C PHE A 76 -2.49 1.81 -9.54
N ASP A 77 -2.95 2.77 -8.74
CA ASP A 77 -4.09 3.63 -9.09
C ASP A 77 -3.80 4.49 -10.32
N THR A 78 -2.57 4.99 -10.45
CA THR A 78 -2.13 5.75 -11.62
C THR A 78 -2.17 4.89 -12.89
N ILE A 79 -1.65 3.66 -12.82
CA ILE A 79 -1.68 2.70 -13.93
C ILE A 79 -3.12 2.34 -14.29
N LYS A 80 -3.98 2.06 -13.29
CA LYS A 80 -5.39 1.74 -13.51
C LYS A 80 -6.15 2.89 -14.18
N SER A 81 -5.91 4.13 -13.75
CA SER A 81 -6.50 5.33 -14.35
C SER A 81 -6.10 5.47 -15.82
N GLU A 82 -4.82 5.29 -16.14
CA GLU A 82 -4.32 5.35 -17.51
C GLU A 82 -4.92 4.23 -18.39
N LEU A 83 -5.01 2.99 -17.89
CA LEU A 83 -5.67 1.91 -18.62
C LEU A 83 -7.15 2.21 -18.87
N ASN A 84 -7.87 2.75 -17.88
CA ASN A 84 -9.27 3.14 -18.04
C ASN A 84 -9.45 4.25 -19.09
N LYS A 85 -8.53 5.22 -19.13
CA LYS A 85 -8.51 6.26 -20.15
C LYS A 85 -8.31 5.68 -21.55
N GLN A 86 -7.39 4.73 -21.71
CA GLN A 86 -7.18 4.02 -22.98
C GLN A 86 -8.41 3.20 -23.40
N ILE A 87 -9.07 2.52 -22.45
CA ILE A 87 -10.33 1.82 -22.72
C ILE A 87 -11.42 2.79 -23.18
N SER A 88 -11.55 3.95 -22.53
CA SER A 88 -12.52 4.97 -22.92
C SER A 88 -12.26 5.50 -24.33
N ASN A 89 -11.00 5.82 -24.64
CA ASN A 89 -10.59 6.26 -25.97
C ASN A 89 -10.89 5.18 -27.03
N LEU A 90 -10.54 3.92 -26.77
CA LEU A 90 -10.82 2.82 -27.69
C LEU A 90 -12.32 2.58 -27.87
N LYS A 91 -13.13 2.70 -26.81
CA LYS A 91 -14.60 2.64 -26.90
C LYS A 91 -15.15 3.76 -27.77
N ASN A 92 -14.65 4.98 -27.62
CA ASN A 92 -15.06 6.11 -28.45
C ASN A 92 -14.67 5.91 -29.93
N SER A 93 -13.43 5.49 -30.20
CA SER A 93 -13.00 5.15 -31.56
C SER A 93 -13.83 4.02 -32.18
N ARG A 94 -14.23 3.04 -31.36
CA ARG A 94 -15.12 1.96 -31.79
C ARG A 94 -16.51 2.48 -32.17
N TYR A 95 -17.07 3.38 -31.37
CA TYR A 95 -18.37 4.00 -31.63
C TYR A 95 -18.35 4.78 -32.95
N ILE A 96 -17.32 5.61 -33.17
CA ILE A 96 -17.13 6.35 -34.43
C ILE A 96 -16.99 5.40 -35.63
N ALA A 97 -16.15 4.36 -35.50
CA ALA A 97 -15.99 3.39 -36.58
C ALA A 97 -17.29 2.62 -36.87
N GLN A 98 -18.13 2.38 -35.85
CA GLN A 98 -19.42 1.73 -36.02
C GLN A 98 -20.44 2.65 -36.69
N SER A 99 -20.49 3.93 -36.34
CA SER A 99 -21.35 4.90 -37.02
C SER A 99 -20.95 5.07 -38.48
N GLU A 100 -19.66 5.13 -38.80
CA GLU A 100 -19.16 5.17 -40.19
C GLU A 100 -19.59 3.92 -40.98
N ILE A 101 -19.56 2.74 -40.36
CA ILE A 101 -20.03 1.50 -41.01
C ILE A 101 -21.53 1.56 -41.28
N GLU A 102 -22.33 2.08 -40.35
CA GLU A 102 -23.78 2.20 -40.49
C GLU A 102 -24.15 3.24 -41.57
N GLU A 103 -23.46 4.37 -41.61
CA GLU A 103 -23.60 5.40 -42.65
C GLU A 103 -23.23 4.84 -44.03
N LEU A 104 -22.08 4.15 -44.15
CA LEU A 104 -21.66 3.48 -45.39
C LEU A 104 -22.63 2.38 -45.82
N LYS A 105 -23.27 1.67 -44.88
CA LYS A 105 -24.29 0.67 -45.22
C LYS A 105 -25.56 1.33 -45.75
N ALA A 106 -25.95 2.47 -45.18
CA ALA A 106 -27.10 3.25 -45.63
C ALA A 106 -26.85 3.86 -47.03
N SER A 107 -25.67 4.43 -47.28
CA SER A 107 -25.29 4.97 -48.61
C SER A 107 -25.30 3.89 -49.69
N ILE A 108 -24.76 2.70 -49.39
CA ILE A 108 -24.79 1.53 -50.29
C ILE A 108 -26.23 1.10 -50.60
N ALA A 109 -27.13 1.14 -49.62
CA ALA A 109 -28.52 0.74 -49.82
C ALA A 109 -29.31 1.73 -50.72
N VAL A 110 -28.99 3.03 -50.63
CA VAL A 110 -29.65 4.09 -51.40
C VAL A 110 -29.07 4.23 -52.82
N GLY A 111 -27.78 3.96 -53.02
CA GLY A 111 -27.07 4.10 -54.31
C GLY A 111 -27.30 3.00 -55.36
N SER A 112 -28.26 2.10 -55.15
CA SER A 112 -28.50 0.91 -56.00
C SER A 112 -29.12 1.22 -57.39
N SER A 113 -29.33 2.47 -57.77
CA SER A 113 -29.88 2.84 -59.08
C SER A 113 -28.79 3.11 -60.13
N SER A 114 -28.40 2.03 -60.83
CA SER A 114 -28.00 1.95 -62.26
C SER A 114 -27.02 2.99 -62.84
N SER A 115 -25.71 2.77 -62.68
CA SER A 115 -24.64 3.16 -63.62
C SER A 115 -23.36 2.33 -63.35
N SER A 116 -22.52 2.08 -64.35
CA SER A 116 -21.26 1.31 -64.18
C SER A 116 -20.30 1.97 -63.17
N ASP A 117 -20.32 3.30 -63.10
CA ASP A 117 -19.49 4.06 -62.18
C ASP A 117 -20.02 4.03 -60.74
N THR A 118 -21.35 3.91 -60.55
CA THR A 118 -21.95 3.72 -59.22
C THR A 118 -21.66 2.33 -58.68
N LEU A 119 -21.58 1.30 -59.53
CA LEU A 119 -21.17 -0.05 -59.12
C LEU A 119 -19.72 -0.11 -58.59
N LYS A 120 -18.77 0.56 -59.25
CA LYS A 120 -17.37 0.64 -58.78
C LYS A 120 -17.24 1.42 -57.46
N ALA A 121 -17.99 2.52 -57.31
CA ALA A 121 -18.04 3.27 -56.06
C ALA A 121 -18.62 2.43 -54.90
N LEU A 122 -19.68 1.67 -55.18
CA LEU A 122 -20.36 0.81 -54.21
C LEU A 122 -19.49 -0.39 -53.78
N GLU A 123 -18.72 -0.97 -54.70
CA GLU A 123 -17.69 -1.97 -54.35
C GLU A 123 -16.59 -1.40 -53.45
N LYS A 124 -16.15 -0.17 -53.71
CA LYS A 124 -15.14 0.52 -52.88
C LYS A 124 -15.66 0.81 -51.48
N GLU A 125 -16.91 1.27 -51.35
CA GLU A 125 -17.56 1.47 -50.04
C GLU A 125 -17.77 0.16 -49.28
N LYS A 126 -18.16 -0.91 -49.98
CA LYS A 126 -18.29 -2.26 -49.39
C LYS A 126 -16.94 -2.78 -48.90
N ALA A 127 -15.87 -2.56 -49.64
CA ALA A 127 -14.51 -2.91 -49.22
C ALA A 127 -14.08 -2.11 -47.98
N ARG A 128 -14.37 -0.80 -47.94
CA ARG A 128 -14.11 0.06 -46.77
C ARG A 128 -14.89 -0.38 -45.54
N SER A 129 -16.19 -0.67 -45.68
CA SER A 129 -17.03 -1.18 -44.58
C SER A 129 -16.53 -2.51 -44.02
N LYS A 130 -16.05 -3.42 -44.89
CA LYS A 130 -15.46 -4.70 -44.49
C LYS A 130 -14.13 -4.50 -43.74
N TRP A 131 -13.31 -3.56 -44.17
CA TRP A 131 -12.06 -3.21 -43.46
C TRP A 131 -12.35 -2.61 -42.08
N LEU A 132 -13.25 -1.62 -42.00
CA LEU A 132 -13.66 -1.02 -40.72
C LEU A 132 -14.27 -2.05 -39.75
N SER A 133 -15.05 -3.01 -40.25
CA SER A 133 -15.59 -4.09 -39.42
C SER A 133 -14.50 -4.98 -38.81
N ARG A 134 -13.42 -5.25 -39.55
CA ARG A 134 -12.26 -6.01 -39.02
C ARG A 134 -11.55 -5.23 -37.92
N GLU A 135 -11.38 -3.93 -38.12
CA GLU A 135 -10.70 -3.06 -37.15
C GLU A 135 -11.54 -2.85 -35.89
N ASN A 136 -12.86 -2.75 -36.03
CA ASN A 136 -13.79 -2.75 -34.90
C ASN A 136 -13.69 -4.05 -34.08
N TRP A 137 -13.57 -5.20 -34.74
CA TRP A 137 -13.34 -6.48 -34.06
C TRP A 137 -11.98 -6.51 -33.34
N GLY A 138 -10.93 -5.97 -33.97
CA GLY A 138 -9.61 -5.79 -33.37
C GLY A 138 -9.64 -4.91 -32.11
N PHE A 139 -10.36 -3.79 -32.13
CA PHE A 139 -10.55 -2.93 -30.95
C PHE A 139 -11.34 -3.64 -29.86
N SER A 140 -12.39 -4.38 -30.20
CA SER A 140 -13.15 -5.16 -29.23
C SER A 140 -12.28 -6.21 -28.53
N SER A 141 -11.37 -6.87 -29.27
CA SER A 141 -10.42 -7.83 -28.70
C SER A 141 -9.44 -7.14 -27.74
N LYS A 142 -8.86 -6.00 -28.14
CA LYS A 142 -7.94 -5.21 -27.29
C LYS A 142 -8.62 -4.70 -26.01
N ILE A 143 -9.87 -4.23 -26.10
CA ILE A 143 -10.64 -3.81 -24.92
C ILE A 143 -10.82 -4.99 -23.97
N LYS A 144 -11.17 -6.17 -24.48
CA LYS A 144 -11.34 -7.39 -23.67
C LYS A 144 -10.02 -7.80 -23.01
N GLU A 145 -8.90 -7.73 -23.73
CA GLU A 145 -7.58 -8.02 -23.21
C GLU A 145 -7.18 -7.06 -22.09
N LEU A 146 -7.31 -5.75 -22.31
CA LEU A 146 -7.01 -4.72 -21.30
C LEU A 146 -7.91 -4.85 -20.07
N THR A 147 -9.20 -5.12 -20.26
CA THR A 147 -10.14 -5.37 -19.16
C THR A 147 -9.72 -6.58 -18.33
N ASN A 148 -9.33 -7.68 -18.99
CA ASN A 148 -8.80 -8.86 -18.31
C ASN A 148 -7.46 -8.60 -17.62
N HIS A 149 -6.66 -7.66 -18.13
CA HIS A 149 -5.40 -7.27 -17.51
C HIS A 149 -5.65 -6.47 -16.22
N ILE A 150 -6.59 -5.52 -16.25
CA ILE A 150 -7.05 -4.80 -15.05
C ILE A 150 -7.57 -5.78 -14.00
N ALA A 151 -8.45 -6.72 -14.39
CA ALA A 151 -9.00 -7.70 -13.45
C ALA A 151 -7.90 -8.59 -12.80
N ARG A 152 -6.87 -8.95 -13.57
CA ARG A 152 -5.70 -9.68 -13.04
C ARG A 152 -4.89 -8.85 -12.07
N LEU A 153 -4.63 -7.58 -12.41
CA LEU A 153 -3.92 -6.63 -11.56
C LEU A 153 -4.69 -6.36 -10.26
N GLU A 154 -6.02 -6.21 -10.31
CA GLU A 154 -6.87 -6.06 -9.12
C GLU A 154 -6.84 -7.29 -8.22
N LYS A 155 -6.85 -8.49 -8.82
CA LYS A 155 -6.72 -9.74 -8.07
C LYS A 155 -5.36 -9.87 -7.39
N GLN A 156 -4.28 -9.45 -8.05
CA GLN A 156 -2.93 -9.42 -7.46
C GLN A 156 -2.84 -8.40 -6.31
N ASN A 157 -3.41 -7.22 -6.48
CA ASN A 157 -3.41 -6.19 -5.44
C ASN A 157 -4.21 -6.65 -4.21
N THR A 158 -5.38 -7.27 -4.40
CA THR A 158 -6.18 -7.82 -3.30
C THR A 158 -5.51 -8.99 -2.58
N SER A 159 -4.74 -9.84 -3.28
CA SER A 159 -3.92 -10.87 -2.61
C SER A 159 -2.79 -10.27 -1.78
N LEU A 160 -2.09 -9.24 -2.31
CA LEU A 160 -1.03 -8.54 -1.57
C LEU A 160 -1.59 -7.84 -0.32
N GLN A 161 -2.78 -7.23 -0.41
CA GLN A 161 -3.45 -6.64 0.74
C GLN A 161 -3.88 -7.67 1.79
N LYS A 162 -4.31 -8.88 1.38
CA LYS A 162 -4.65 -9.97 2.30
C LYS A 162 -3.42 -10.53 3.03
N GLU A 163 -2.34 -10.79 2.31
CA GLU A 163 -1.06 -11.24 2.92
C GLU A 163 -0.49 -10.18 3.88
N GLN A 164 -0.71 -8.89 3.60
CA GLN A 164 -0.34 -7.82 4.52
C GLN A 164 -1.19 -7.79 5.79
N LYS A 165 -2.51 -8.02 5.70
CA LYS A 165 -3.38 -8.03 6.88
C LYS A 165 -3.08 -9.20 7.81
N GLU A 166 -2.69 -10.35 7.25
CA GLU A 166 -2.23 -11.49 8.04
C GLU A 166 -0.87 -11.23 8.70
N ASN A 167 0.13 -10.69 7.98
CA ASN A 167 1.45 -10.41 8.56
C ASN A 167 1.42 -9.33 9.66
N ILE A 168 0.50 -8.36 9.60
CA ILE A 168 0.33 -7.36 10.66
C ILE A 168 -0.38 -7.98 11.88
N SER A 169 -1.29 -8.93 11.67
CA SER A 169 -2.04 -9.60 12.75
C SER A 169 -1.15 -10.56 13.57
N THR A 170 -0.15 -11.21 12.97
CA THR A 170 0.75 -12.13 13.68
C THR A 170 1.83 -11.44 14.52
N GLN A 171 2.12 -10.15 14.28
CA GLN A 171 3.10 -9.37 15.05
C GLN A 171 2.50 -8.59 16.25
N SER A 172 1.17 -8.61 16.40
CA SER A 172 0.45 -7.83 17.42
C SER A 172 -0.01 -8.65 18.64
N ALA A 173 0.48 -9.88 18.82
CA ALA A 173 0.09 -10.74 19.95
C ALA A 173 0.87 -10.49 21.25
N ASP A 174 1.96 -9.70 21.24
CA ASP A 174 2.83 -9.47 22.41
C ASP A 174 3.17 -7.99 22.70
N ILE A 175 2.21 -7.06 22.59
CA ILE A 175 2.37 -5.69 23.11
C ILE A 175 1.08 -5.22 23.82
N PRO A 176 1.14 -4.61 25.03
CA PRO A 176 -0.03 -4.20 25.78
C PRO A 176 -0.85 -3.12 25.08
N LYS A 177 -2.17 -3.29 25.20
CA LYS A 177 -3.27 -2.42 24.76
C LYS A 177 -3.04 -0.95 25.15
N VAL A 178 -2.74 -0.08 24.18
CA VAL A 178 -2.93 1.37 24.31
C VAL A 178 -3.53 1.91 23.01
N ALA A 179 -4.61 2.68 23.19
CA ALA A 179 -5.32 3.54 22.23
C ALA A 179 -6.18 2.83 21.16
N GLN A 180 -7.32 2.35 21.62
CA GLN A 180 -8.54 2.24 20.85
C GLN A 180 -9.22 3.62 20.90
N ASP A 181 -9.04 4.46 19.89
CA ASP A 181 -9.99 5.56 19.58
C ASP A 181 -9.74 6.08 18.16
N ASN A 182 -10.66 5.70 17.27
CA ASN A 182 -11.21 6.46 16.14
C ASN A 182 -11.80 5.48 15.11
N GLN A 183 -12.94 4.92 15.49
CA GLN A 183 -13.99 4.56 14.54
C GLN A 183 -15.03 5.69 14.51
N THR A 184 -15.79 5.75 13.42
CA THR A 184 -16.87 6.69 13.04
C THR A 184 -16.33 7.87 12.21
N THR A 185 -16.63 8.01 10.92
CA THR A 185 -17.97 7.91 10.32
C THR A 185 -17.90 7.42 8.87
N ALA A 186 -18.65 6.35 8.58
CA ALA A 186 -19.18 6.08 7.25
C ALA A 186 -20.72 6.15 7.38
N GLU A 187 -21.32 7.16 6.77
CA GLU A 187 -22.71 7.21 6.30
C GLU A 187 -22.57 7.60 4.82
N GLU A 188 -22.71 6.68 3.87
CA GLU A 188 -24.00 6.27 3.28
C GLU A 188 -24.81 7.46 2.76
N ILE A 189 -24.61 7.83 1.49
CA ILE A 189 -25.67 8.37 0.63
C ILE A 189 -25.45 7.82 -0.78
N ILE A 190 -26.32 6.89 -1.18
CA ILE A 190 -26.53 6.38 -2.54
C ILE A 190 -27.81 7.05 -3.09
N GLU A 191 -27.70 7.61 -4.31
CA GLU A 191 -28.73 7.81 -5.38
C GLU A 191 -30.03 8.58 -5.05
N GLU A 192 -30.71 9.35 -5.92
CA GLU A 192 -30.67 9.63 -7.36
C GLU A 192 -31.70 10.74 -7.72
N SER A 193 -31.50 11.39 -8.88
CA SER A 193 -32.45 12.10 -9.77
C SER A 193 -33.19 13.38 -9.34
N GLN A 194 -32.86 14.50 -10.00
CA GLN A 194 -33.70 15.12 -11.07
C GLN A 194 -32.98 16.37 -11.60
N ASN A 195 -32.52 16.34 -12.86
CA ASN A 195 -32.15 17.54 -13.60
C ASN A 195 -33.14 17.67 -14.77
N THR A 196 -33.95 18.72 -14.70
CA THR A 196 -34.97 19.08 -15.68
C THR A 196 -34.32 19.51 -16.99
N ASP A 197 -34.83 18.93 -18.08
CA ASP A 197 -34.69 19.41 -19.44
C ASP A 197 -35.20 20.86 -19.56
N GLU A 198 -34.32 21.80 -19.93
CA GLU A 198 -34.72 23.04 -20.59
C GLU A 198 -34.27 23.01 -22.05
N LYS A 199 -35.27 22.86 -22.91
CA LYS A 199 -35.22 22.96 -24.38
C LYS A 199 -34.91 24.41 -24.79
N PRO A 200 -34.07 24.64 -25.83
CA PRO A 200 -33.95 25.98 -26.41
C PRO A 200 -35.15 26.24 -27.31
N ASP A 201 -35.89 27.30 -27.01
CA ASP A 201 -36.94 27.81 -27.91
C ASP A 201 -36.31 28.72 -28.96
N SER A 202 -36.42 28.28 -30.21
CA SER A 202 -36.14 29.03 -31.42
C SER A 202 -37.31 29.98 -31.68
N GLY A 203 -37.15 31.25 -31.33
CA GLY A 203 -38.03 32.34 -31.74
C GLY A 203 -37.70 32.82 -33.15
N ILE A 204 -38.76 32.96 -33.94
CA ILE A 204 -38.88 33.51 -35.31
C ILE A 204 -38.27 34.91 -35.41
#